data_AF-A0A2D0NBR4-F1
#
_entry.id   AF-A0A2D0NBR4-F1
#
_cell.length_a   1.000
_cell.length_b   1.000
_cell.length_c   1.000
_cell.angle_alpha   90.00
_cell.angle_beta   90.00
_cell.angle_gamma   90.00
#
_symmetry.space_group_name_H-M   'P 1'
#
loop_
_entity.id
_entity.type
_entity.pdbx_description
1 polymer ?
#
loop_
_entity_poly.entity_id
_entity_poly.type
_entity_poly.pdbx_seq_one_letter_code
_entity_poly.pdbx_strand_id
1 'polypeptide(L)'
;MNTRKIKLALTVGLLNNSNSSNVLNKIREMMSTFKEAGAYIGSQLIGKDVLNPAIVRRSYAIKFEHCIVDLELVANPHTNSQHVQGFRLRNR
;
A
#
# COMPACT_ATOMS: atom_id res chain seq x y z
N MET A 1 -16.67 8.81 4.53
CA MET A 1 -15.24 8.43 4.61
C MET A 1 -14.43 9.58 5.16
N ASN A 2 -13.93 9.46 6.38
CA ASN A 2 -12.94 10.35 6.96
C ASN A 2 -11.56 10.04 6.36
N THR A 3 -11.39 10.42 5.10
CA THR A 3 -10.18 10.16 4.31
C THR A 3 -8.91 10.71 4.95
N ARG A 4 -9.02 11.76 5.76
CA ARG A 4 -7.91 12.31 6.54
C ARG A 4 -7.43 11.35 7.61
N LYS A 5 -8.34 10.71 8.37
CA LYS A 5 -7.98 9.71 9.39
C LYS A 5 -7.33 8.48 8.77
N ILE A 6 -7.91 7.97 7.68
CA ILE A 6 -7.36 6.81 6.96
C ILE A 6 -5.97 7.12 6.39
N LYS A 7 -5.80 8.27 5.73
CA LYS A 7 -4.49 8.70 5.22
C LYS A 7 -3.47 8.86 6.34
N LEU A 8 -3.84 9.50 7.46
CA LEU A 8 -2.92 9.68 8.57
C LEU A 8 -2.47 8.34 9.17
N ALA A 9 -3.42 7.42 9.41
CA ALA A 9 -3.11 6.09 9.92
C ALA A 9 -2.22 5.28 8.97
N LEU A 10 -2.51 5.33 7.66
CA LEU A 10 -1.66 4.72 6.64
C LEU A 10 -0.27 5.36 6.62
N THR A 11 -0.15 6.69 6.63
CA THR A 11 1.14 7.38 6.65
C THR A 11 1.96 6.97 7.88
N VAL A 12 1.37 7.02 9.07
CA VAL A 12 2.05 6.64 10.32
C VAL A 12 2.43 5.16 10.31
N GLY A 13 1.52 4.29 9.89
CA GLY A 13 1.75 2.84 9.85
C GLY A 13 2.81 2.42 8.83
N LEU A 14 2.90 3.11 7.69
CA LEU A 14 3.88 2.86 6.64
C LEU A 14 5.25 3.47 6.96
N LEU A 15 5.29 4.65 7.60
CA LEU A 15 6.54 5.24 8.11
C LEU A 15 7.20 4.36 9.18
N ASN A 16 6.40 3.87 10.14
CA ASN A 16 6.91 3.00 11.21
C ASN A 16 7.33 1.60 10.73
N ASN A 17 6.99 1.20 9.50
CA ASN A 17 7.20 -0.15 8.98
C ASN A 17 7.88 -0.18 7.59
N SER A 18 8.64 0.87 7.27
CA SER A 18 9.28 1.10 5.98
C SER A 18 10.27 0.02 5.53
N ASN A 19 10.54 -1.00 6.35
CA ASN A 19 11.47 -2.12 6.06
C ASN A 19 10.79 -3.50 6.05
N SER A 20 9.46 -3.58 6.15
CA SER A 20 8.79 -4.88 6.22
C SER A 20 8.48 -5.45 4.84
N SER A 21 8.85 -6.71 4.62
CA SER A 21 8.63 -7.47 3.37
C SER A 21 7.14 -7.70 3.01
N ASN A 22 6.22 -7.34 3.91
CA ASN A 22 4.79 -7.61 3.83
C ASN A 22 3.93 -6.34 3.98
N VAL A 23 4.32 -5.25 3.31
CA VAL A 23 3.59 -3.96 3.35
C VAL A 23 2.10 -4.11 2.99
N LEU A 24 1.78 -4.95 1.99
CA LEU A 24 0.40 -5.17 1.55
C LEU A 24 -0.49 -5.75 2.66
N ASN A 25 0.02 -6.72 3.43
CA ASN A 25 -0.76 -7.34 4.50
C ASN A 25 -1.00 -6.36 5.65
N LYS A 26 -0.02 -5.51 5.98
CA LYS A 26 -0.20 -4.46 6.98
C LYS A 26 -1.23 -3.42 6.56
N ILE A 27 -1.23 -3.01 5.29
CA ILE A 27 -2.27 -2.10 4.79
C ILE A 27 -3.65 -2.74 4.93
N ARG A 28 -3.77 -4.04 4.63
CA ARG A 28 -5.02 -4.78 4.82
C ARG A 28 -5.48 -4.77 6.28
N GLU A 29 -4.59 -5.09 7.22
CA GLU A 29 -4.89 -5.06 8.65
C GLU A 29 -5.27 -3.66 9.13
N MET A 30 -4.51 -2.63 8.77
CA MET A 30 -4.83 -1.24 9.11
C MET A 30 -6.19 -0.82 8.56
N MET A 31 -6.46 -1.11 7.28
CA MET A 31 -7.72 -0.76 6.63
C MET A 31 -8.92 -1.51 7.23
N SER A 32 -8.70 -2.74 7.74
CA SER A 32 -9.76 -3.52 8.41
C SER A 32 -10.30 -2.84 9.68
N THR A 33 -9.51 -1.96 10.31
CA THR A 33 -9.97 -1.17 11.48
C THR A 33 -10.95 -0.06 11.09
N PHE A 34 -10.98 0.33 9.81
CA PHE A 34 -11.84 1.39 9.31
C PHE A 34 -13.08 0.79 8.66
N LYS A 35 -14.21 0.79 9.38
CA LYS A 35 -15.53 0.40 8.83
C LYS A 35 -15.89 1.13 7.54
N GLU A 36 -15.38 2.34 7.37
CA GLU A 36 -15.63 3.18 6.20
C GLU A 36 -14.96 2.69 4.92
N ALA A 37 -13.89 1.90 5.03
CA ALA A 37 -13.24 1.29 3.86
C ALA A 37 -14.04 0.09 3.34
N GLY A 38 -14.76 -0.58 4.24
CA GLY A 38 -15.47 -1.83 4.00
C GLY A 38 -14.53 -3.04 3.93
N ALA A 39 -15.05 -4.18 3.49
CA ALA A 39 -14.29 -5.41 3.38
C ALA A 39 -13.21 -5.33 2.29
N TYR A 40 -12.11 -6.05 2.50
CA TYR A 40 -11.07 -6.23 1.48
C TYR A 40 -11.60 -7.12 0.35
N ILE A 41 -11.56 -6.61 -0.87
CA ILE A 41 -11.96 -7.35 -2.08
C ILE A 41 -10.75 -8.09 -2.65
N GLY A 42 -9.60 -7.41 -2.75
CA GLY A 42 -8.43 -7.96 -3.42
C GLY A 42 -7.32 -6.94 -3.60
N SER A 43 -6.13 -7.41 -3.99
CA SER A 43 -5.02 -6.56 -4.40
C SER A 43 -4.53 -7.00 -5.76
N GLN A 44 -4.22 -6.03 -6.61
CA GLN A 44 -3.82 -6.26 -7.99
C GLN A 44 -2.56 -5.45 -8.28
N LEU A 45 -1.55 -6.09 -8.88
CA LEU A 45 -0.40 -5.39 -9.43
C LEU A 45 -0.88 -4.64 -10.69
N ILE A 46 -0.86 -3.31 -10.65
CA ILE A 46 -1.25 -2.43 -11.77
C ILE A 46 -0.03 -2.11 -12.64
N GLY A 47 1.15 -2.04 -12.03
CA GLY A 47 2.36 -1.65 -12.72
C GLY A 47 3.59 -2.28 -12.10
N LYS A 48 4.57 -2.59 -12.94
CA LYS A 48 5.90 -3.00 -12.52
C LYS A 48 6.89 -2.31 -13.42
N ASP A 49 7.80 -1.57 -12.82
CA ASP A 49 8.83 -0.83 -13.52
C ASP A 49 10.19 -1.17 -12.92
N VAL A 50 11.15 -1.52 -13.77
CA VAL A 50 12.48 -1.92 -13.34
C VAL A 50 13.37 -0.69 -13.46
N LEU A 51 13.57 0.00 -12.34
CA LEU A 51 14.40 1.21 -12.28
C LEU A 51 15.89 0.86 -12.44
N ASN A 52 16.31 -0.29 -11.91
CA ASN A 52 17.67 -0.83 -11.99
C ASN A 52 17.59 -2.37 -11.81
N PRO A 53 18.56 -3.20 -12.20
CA PRO A 53 18.53 -4.65 -11.92
C PRO A 53 18.40 -4.96 -10.43
N ALA A 54 18.86 -4.05 -9.57
CA ALA A 54 18.72 -4.14 -8.12
C ALA A 54 17.49 -3.42 -7.55
N ILE A 55 16.69 -2.69 -8.35
CA ILE A 55 15.56 -1.89 -7.85
C ILE A 55 14.35 -2.02 -8.78
N VAL A 56 13.24 -2.52 -8.24
CA VAL A 56 11.98 -2.72 -8.95
C VAL A 56 10.89 -1.91 -8.26
N ARG A 57 10.28 -0.97 -8.98
CA ARG A 57 9.05 -0.30 -8.58
C ARG A 57 7.85 -1.19 -8.92
N ARG A 58 6.92 -1.31 -8.00
CA ARG A 58 5.68 -2.07 -8.13
C ARG A 58 4.53 -1.20 -7.66
N SER A 59 3.52 -1.06 -8.50
CA SER A 59 2.30 -0.31 -8.19
C SER A 59 1.17 -1.29 -7.98
N TYR A 60 0.53 -1.22 -6.82
CA TYR A 60 -0.56 -2.11 -6.41
C TYR A 60 -1.85 -1.32 -6.20
N ALA A 61 -2.98 -1.81 -6.70
CA ALA A 61 -4.31 -1.37 -6.32
C ALA A 61 -4.88 -2.35 -5.30
N ILE A 62 -5.09 -1.88 -4.09
CA ILE A 62 -5.73 -2.61 -3.02
C ILE A 62 -7.18 -2.16 -2.98
N LYS A 63 -8.08 -3.04 -3.41
CA LYS A 63 -9.51 -2.77 -3.54
C LYS A 63 -10.25 -3.17 -2.27
N PHE A 64 -11.03 -2.24 -1.75
CA PHE A 64 -12.01 -2.45 -0.69
C PHE A 64 -13.41 -2.12 -1.24
N GLU A 65 -14.46 -2.44 -0.49
CA GLU A 65 -15.85 -2.19 -0.90
C GLU A 65 -16.11 -0.72 -1.23
N HIS A 66 -15.59 0.19 -0.41
CA HIS A 66 -15.88 1.63 -0.53
C HIS A 66 -14.70 2.47 -1.01
N CYS A 67 -13.51 1.87 -1.16
CA CYS A 67 -12.32 2.61 -1.57
C CYS A 67 -11.26 1.75 -2.24
N ILE A 68 -10.32 2.40 -2.89
CA ILE A 68 -9.14 1.78 -3.50
C ILE A 68 -7.91 2.50 -2.97
N VAL A 69 -6.96 1.74 -2.44
CA VAL A 69 -5.64 2.23 -2.05
C VAL A 69 -4.66 1.86 -3.14
N ASP A 70 -4.21 2.84 -3.91
CA ASP A 70 -3.07 2.67 -4.80
C ASP A 70 -1.79 2.86 -3.99
N LEU A 71 -0.90 1.89 -4.08
CA LEU A 71 0.37 1.86 -3.38
C LEU A 71 1.49 1.77 -4.40
N GLU A 72 2.48 2.65 -4.27
CA GLU A 72 3.74 2.55 -4.99
C GLU A 72 4.82 2.04 -4.03
N LEU A 73 5.37 0.87 -4.37
CA LEU A 73 6.37 0.18 -3.58
C LEU A 73 7.64 0.05 -4.40
N VAL A 74 8.76 0.48 -3.86
CA VAL A 74 10.09 0.27 -4.42
C VAL A 74 10.72 -0.89 -3.66
N ALA A 75 10.89 -2.01 -4.34
CA ALA A 75 11.53 -3.20 -3.81
C ALA A 75 12.94 -3.33 -4.36
N ASN A 76 13.92 -3.53 -3.49
CA ASN A 76 15.26 -3.95 -3.83
C ASN A 76 15.37 -5.47 -3.64
N PRO A 77 15.32 -6.29 -4.70
CA PRO A 77 15.45 -7.74 -4.58
C PRO A 77 16.82 -8.20 -4.06
N HIS A 78 17.88 -7.39 -4.16
CA HIS A 78 19.22 -7.75 -3.70
C HIS A 78 19.37 -7.61 -2.18
N THR A 79 18.80 -6.55 -1.60
CA THR A 79 18.81 -6.32 -0.14
C THR A 79 17.52 -6.79 0.56
N ASN A 80 16.59 -7.36 -0.20
CA ASN A 80 15.24 -7.74 0.23
C ASN A 80 14.46 -6.61 0.91
N SER A 81 14.85 -5.36 0.63
CA SER A 81 14.24 -4.17 1.24
C SER A 81 13.06 -3.72 0.40
N GLN A 82 11.98 -3.34 1.06
CA GLN A 82 10.79 -2.81 0.39
C GLN A 82 10.41 -1.49 1.04
N HIS A 83 10.33 -0.43 0.25
CA HIS A 83 9.99 0.90 0.72
C HIS A 83 8.73 1.39 0.01
N VAL A 84 7.86 2.06 0.76
CA VAL A 84 6.72 2.75 0.16
C VAL A 84 7.18 4.08 -0.37
N GLN A 85 7.07 4.28 -1.67
CA GLN A 85 7.37 5.55 -2.32
C GLN A 85 6.19 6.52 -2.21
N GLY A 86 4.97 6.00 -2.27
CA GLY A 86 3.76 6.80 -2.16
C GLY A 86 2.51 5.95 -2.08
N PHE A 87 1.41 6.56 -1.66
CA PHE A 87 0.10 5.94 -1.75
C PHE A 87 -0.97 6.99 -2.06
N ARG A 88 -2.05 6.54 -2.70
CA ARG A 88 -3.23 7.34 -2.99
C ARG A 88 -4.47 6.57 -2.57
N LEU A 89 -5.35 7.25 -1.85
CA LEU A 89 -6.67 6.73 -1.50
C LEU A 89 -7.69 7.34 -2.45
N ARG A 90 -8.37 6.49 -3.21
CA ARG A 90 -9.48 6.86 -4.09
C ARG A 90 -10.78 6.29 -3.51
N ASN A 91 -11.86 7.06 -3.62
CA ASN A 91 -13.19 6.56 -3.31
C ASN A 91 -13.72 5.80 -4.53
N ARG A 92 -14.48 4.75 -4.29
CA ARG A 92 -15.17 4.00 -5.34
C ARG A 92 -16.54 4.61 -5.63
#